data_AF-A0A7C2BPY0-F1
#
_entry.id   AF-A0A7C2BPY0-F1
#
_cell.length_a   1.000
_cell.length_b   1.000
_cell.length_c   1.000
_cell.angle_alpha   90.00
_cell.angle_beta   90.00
_cell.angle_gamma   90.00
#
_symmetry.space_group_name_H-M   'P 1'
#
loop_
_entity.id
_entity.type
_entity.pdbx_description
1 polymer ?
#
loop_
_entity_poly.entity_id
_entity_poly.type
_entity_poly.pdbx_seq_one_letter_code
_entity_poly.pdbx_strand_id
1 'polypeptide(L)'
;MKQEDKFLEDMRLKYEVVFDNDAGREVLAHMLHELYFFNPVETQEQRILSNYAKSLLGHIGKWVGGNKLQIVQKLMEIPNEREPDGEGKDEEAR
;
A
#
# COMPACT_ATOMS: atom_id res chain seq x y z
N MET A 1 -6.52 27.89 6.21
CA MET A 1 -6.16 26.47 6.41
C MET A 1 -5.58 26.35 7.81
N LYS A 2 -6.10 25.46 8.66
CA LYS A 2 -5.56 25.31 10.03
C LYS A 2 -4.19 24.63 9.94
N GLN A 3 -3.31 24.88 10.90
CA GLN A 3 -1.94 24.33 10.91
C GLN A 3 -1.93 22.79 10.86
N GLU A 4 -2.95 22.17 11.43
CA GLU A 4 -3.18 20.73 11.44
C GLU A 4 -3.53 20.17 10.04
N ASP A 5 -4.35 20.89 9.27
CA ASP A 5 -4.72 20.49 7.90
C ASP A 5 -3.48 20.45 6.98
N LYS A 6 -2.56 21.42 7.15
CA LYS A 6 -1.31 21.49 6.38
C LYS A 6 -0.39 20.31 6.69
N PHE A 7 -0.27 19.96 7.96
CA PHE A 7 0.56 18.83 8.40
C PHE A 7 0.06 17.50 7.83
N LEU A 8 -1.25 17.28 7.85
CA LEU A 8 -1.86 16.06 7.31
C LEU A 8 -1.66 15.96 5.78
N GLU A 9 -1.76 17.07 5.07
CA GLU A 9 -1.51 17.11 3.63
C GLU A 9 -0.04 16.85 3.28
N ASP A 10 0.90 17.45 4.02
CA ASP A 10 2.34 17.21 3.84
C ASP A 10 2.70 15.74 4.12
N MET A 11 2.08 15.12 5.12
CA MET A 11 2.25 13.69 5.42
C MET A 11 1.67 12.81 4.32
N ARG A 12 0.48 13.14 3.80
CA ARG A 12 -0.16 12.42 2.69
C ARG A 12 0.76 12.37 1.47
N LEU A 13 1.31 13.52 1.07
CA LEU A 13 2.23 13.62 -0.07
C LEU A 13 3.50 12.79 0.13
N LYS A 14 4.07 12.78 1.34
CA LYS A 14 5.26 11.97 1.65
C LYS A 14 4.97 10.48 1.57
N TYR A 15 3.84 10.03 2.10
CA TYR A 15 3.46 8.62 2.01
C TYR A 15 3.15 8.21 0.58
N GLU A 16 2.51 9.07 -0.19
CA GLU A 16 2.26 8.83 -1.61
C GLU A 16 3.58 8.59 -2.34
N VAL A 17 4.57 9.49 -2.19
CA VAL A 17 5.91 9.32 -2.79
C VAL A 17 6.60 8.02 -2.36
N VAL A 18 6.52 7.67 -1.07
CA VAL A 18 7.17 6.44 -0.55
C VAL A 18 6.52 5.18 -1.15
N PHE A 19 5.20 5.16 -1.28
CA PHE A 19 4.45 3.98 -1.73
C PHE A 19 4.11 3.97 -3.23
N ASP A 20 4.56 4.97 -3.99
CA ASP A 20 4.32 5.05 -5.45
C ASP A 20 5.28 4.17 -6.26
N ASN A 21 6.33 3.64 -5.65
CA ASN A 21 7.27 2.70 -6.27
C ASN A 21 7.06 1.25 -5.76
N ASP A 22 7.57 0.27 -6.52
CA ASP A 22 7.34 -1.16 -6.23
C ASP A 22 7.85 -1.61 -4.87
N ALA A 23 9.05 -1.18 -4.47
CA ALA A 23 9.61 -1.50 -3.16
C ALA A 23 8.75 -0.93 -2.01
N GLY A 24 8.24 0.30 -2.19
CA GLY A 24 7.31 0.92 -1.26
C GLY A 24 6.01 0.14 -1.14
N ARG A 25 5.44 -0.32 -2.26
CA ARG A 25 4.22 -1.14 -2.27
C ARG A 25 4.42 -2.47 -1.57
N GLU A 26 5.59 -3.09 -1.74
CA GLU A 26 5.95 -4.33 -1.05
C GLU A 26 6.03 -4.11 0.47
N VAL A 27 6.69 -3.04 0.91
CA VAL A 27 6.73 -2.65 2.34
C VAL A 27 5.32 -2.40 2.88
N LEU A 28 4.47 -1.69 2.14
CA LEU A 28 3.09 -1.44 2.54
C LEU A 28 2.29 -2.75 2.65
N ALA A 29 2.46 -3.68 1.71
CA ALA A 29 1.81 -4.98 1.74
C ALA A 29 2.22 -5.79 2.98
N HIS A 30 3.52 -5.81 3.31
CA HIS A 30 4.04 -6.44 4.53
C HIS A 30 3.44 -5.81 5.78
N MET A 31 3.44 -4.48 5.88
CA MET A 31 2.83 -3.78 7.02
C MET A 31 1.35 -4.11 7.19
N LEU A 32 0.57 -4.11 6.09
CA LEU A 32 -0.85 -4.44 6.14
C LEU A 32 -1.09 -5.90 6.56
N HIS A 33 -0.22 -6.81 6.12
CA HIS A 33 -0.27 -8.21 6.54
C HIS A 33 -0.03 -8.35 8.04
N GLU A 34 1.01 -7.71 8.58
CA GLU A 34 1.33 -7.73 10.02
C GLU A 34 0.23 -7.08 10.88
N LEU A 35 -0.45 -6.07 10.35
CA LEU A 35 -1.54 -5.38 11.03
C LEU A 35 -2.90 -6.11 10.95
N TYR A 36 -2.92 -7.38 10.54
CA TYR A 36 -4.14 -8.19 10.40
C TYR A 36 -5.18 -7.54 9.47
N PHE A 37 -4.74 -6.72 8.52
CA PHE A 37 -5.66 -6.01 7.63
C PHE A 37 -6.41 -6.98 6.70
N PHE A 38 -5.73 -8.04 6.27
CA PHE A 38 -6.27 -9.02 5.34
C PHE A 38 -6.91 -10.25 6.00
N ASN A 39 -6.79 -10.39 7.32
CA ASN A 39 -7.14 -11.60 8.05
C ASN A 39 -8.47 -11.41 8.81
N PRO A 40 -9.21 -12.50 9.11
CA PRO A 40 -10.31 -12.44 10.07
C PRO A 40 -9.80 -11.92 11.41
N VAL A 41 -10.57 -11.01 12.03
CA VAL A 41 -10.26 -10.44 13.34
C VAL A 41 -10.97 -11.28 14.40
N GLU A 42 -10.20 -12.02 15.18
CA GLU A 42 -10.69 -12.94 16.21
C GLU A 42 -10.54 -12.37 17.62
N THR A 43 -9.55 -11.49 17.83
CA THR A 43 -9.26 -10.88 19.13
C THR A 43 -9.41 -9.36 19.16
N GLN A 44 -9.48 -8.78 20.36
CA GLN A 44 -9.52 -7.33 20.54
C GLN A 44 -8.22 -6.65 20.06
N GLU A 45 -7.06 -7.28 20.28
CA GLU A 45 -5.77 -6.76 19.81
C GLU A 45 -5.71 -6.71 18.28
N GLN A 46 -6.11 -7.79 17.61
CA GLN A 46 -6.21 -7.83 16.16
C GLN A 46 -7.15 -6.76 15.61
N ARG A 47 -8.25 -6.46 16.33
CA ARG A 47 -9.18 -5.39 15.96
C ARG A 47 -8.52 -4.02 16.01
N ILE A 48 -7.70 -3.76 17.03
CA ILE A 48 -6.97 -2.51 17.19
C ILE A 48 -5.95 -2.36 16.05
N LEU A 49 -5.17 -3.40 15.76
CA LEU A 49 -4.19 -3.40 14.66
C LEU A 49 -4.87 -3.20 13.29
N SER A 50 -5.97 -3.91 13.03
CA SER A 50 -6.73 -3.78 11.80
C SER A 50 -7.32 -2.37 11.63
N ASN A 51 -7.77 -1.74 12.72
CA ASN A 51 -8.24 -0.36 12.69
C ASN A 51 -7.10 0.65 12.48
N TYR A 52 -5.92 0.39 13.05
CA TYR A 52 -4.73 1.19 12.78
C TYR A 52 -4.33 1.14 11.31
N ALA A 53 -4.33 -0.04 10.69
CA ALA A 53 -4.10 -0.20 9.24
C ALA A 53 -5.10 0.61 8.41
N LYS A 54 -6.38 0.60 8.76
CA LYS A 54 -7.41 1.41 8.07
C LYS A 54 -7.14 2.91 8.21
N SER A 55 -6.71 3.37 9.39
CA SER A 55 -6.32 4.76 9.61
C SER A 55 -5.14 5.13 8.71
N LEU A 56 -4.08 4.30 8.70
CA LEU A 56 -2.90 4.50 7.84
C LEU A 56 -3.30 4.60 6.36
N LEU A 57 -4.18 3.72 5.89
CA LEU A 57 -4.71 3.75 4.52
C LEU A 57 -5.54 5.03 4.24
N GLY A 58 -6.20 5.57 5.26
CA GLY A 58 -6.88 6.87 5.21
C GLY A 58 -5.90 8.02 5.01
N HIS A 59 -4.76 8.01 5.72
CA HIS A 59 -3.73 9.05 5.59
C HIS A 59 -3.06 9.07 4.22
N ILE A 60 -2.93 7.93 3.55
CA ILE A 60 -2.37 7.85 2.19
C ILE A 60 -3.42 8.14 1.10
N GLY A 61 -4.66 8.46 1.46
CA GLY A 61 -5.74 8.77 0.51
C GLY A 61 -6.25 7.57 -0.29
N LYS A 62 -5.83 6.34 0.05
CA LYS A 62 -6.22 5.10 -0.66
C LYS A 62 -7.38 4.37 0.01
N TRP A 63 -7.79 4.75 1.23
CA TRP A 63 -9.01 4.25 1.85
C TRP A 63 -10.25 5.01 1.36
N VAL A 64 -11.05 4.36 0.52
CA VAL A 64 -12.42 4.79 0.22
C VAL A 64 -13.32 3.73 0.79
N GLY A 65 -14.19 4.10 1.75
CA GLY A 65 -15.02 3.19 2.56
C GLY A 65 -15.71 2.11 1.73
N GLY A 66 -15.02 1.00 1.55
CA GLY A 66 -15.24 0.02 0.49
C GLY A 66 -14.63 -1.32 0.87
N ASN A 67 -14.90 -2.37 0.09
CA ASN A 67 -14.44 -3.71 0.45
C ASN A 67 -12.94 -3.90 0.16
N LYS A 68 -12.34 -4.95 0.76
CA LYS A 68 -10.93 -5.35 0.56
C LYS A 68 -10.51 -5.41 -0.91
N LEU A 69 -11.42 -5.82 -1.80
CA LEU A 69 -11.19 -5.94 -3.24
C LEU A 69 -11.01 -4.59 -3.92
N GLN A 70 -11.77 -3.56 -3.52
CA GLN A 70 -11.65 -2.20 -4.05
C GLN A 70 -10.33 -1.53 -3.63
N ILE A 71 -9.82 -1.87 -2.45
CA ILE A 71 -8.52 -1.38 -1.96
C ILE A 71 -7.39 -2.04 -2.73
N VAL A 72 -7.49 -3.35 -2.96
CA VAL A 72 -6.55 -4.07 -3.83
C VAL A 72 -6.61 -3.52 -5.26
N GLN A 73 -7.79 -3.30 -5.83
CA GLN A 73 -7.95 -2.67 -7.15
C GLN A 73 -7.33 -1.28 -7.21
N LYS A 74 -7.55 -0.42 -6.21
CA LYS A 74 -6.93 0.91 -6.16
C LYS A 74 -5.41 0.89 -6.01
N LEU A 75 -4.87 -0.13 -5.35
CA LEU A 75 -3.42 -0.35 -5.30
C LEU A 75 -2.88 -0.86 -6.64
N MET A 76 -3.70 -1.60 -7.41
CA MET A 76 -3.37 -2.15 -8.73
C MET A 76 -3.64 -1.19 -9.91
N GLU A 77 -4.45 -0.15 -9.71
CA GLU A 77 -4.77 0.90 -10.70
C GLU A 77 -3.65 1.95 -10.85
N ILE A 78 -2.57 1.85 -10.06
CA ILE A 78 -1.40 2.69 -10.24
C ILE A 78 -0.70 2.24 -11.54
N PRO A 79 -0.52 3.12 -12.53
CA PRO A 79 -0.04 2.75 -13.85
C PRO A 79 1.28 2.00 -13.73
N ASN A 80 1.24 0.73 -14.12
CA ASN A 80 2.40 -0.11 -14.26
C ASN A 80 2.98 0.20 -15.64
N GLU A 81 3.72 1.29 -15.76
CA GLU A 81 4.52 1.56 -16.95
C GLU A 81 5.67 0.54 -16.99
N ARG A 82 5.33 -0.65 -17.48
CA ARG A 82 6.22 -1.73 -17.89
C ARG A 82 7.08 -1.26 -19.07
N GLU A 83 8.31 -1.76 -19.14
CA GLU A 83 8.67 -2.67 -20.24
C GLU A 83 9.47 -3.87 -19.71
N PRO A 84 9.28 -5.07 -20.28
CA PRO A 84 10.04 -6.26 -19.95
C PRO A 84 11.32 -6.30 -20.78
N ASP A 85 12.47 -6.11 -20.15
CA ASP A 85 13.74 -6.38 -20.80
C ASP A 85 13.95 -7.90 -20.91
N GLY A 86 13.46 -8.41 -22.05
CA GLY A 86 13.96 -9.54 -22.82
C GLY A 86 14.58 -10.72 -22.08
N GLU A 87 13.87 -11.85 -22.09
CA GLU A 87 14.52 -13.17 -22.15
C GLU A 87 15.45 -13.23 -23.37
N GLY A 88 16.74 -13.11 -23.13
CA GLY A 88 17.82 -13.52 -24.03
C GLY A 88 18.61 -14.63 -23.36
N LYS A 89 18.19 -15.88 -23.59
CA LYS A 89 19.00 -17.07 -23.37
C LYS A 89 20.34 -16.89 -24.06
N ASP A 90 21.43 -17.18 -23.37
CA ASP A 90 22.57 -17.85 -23.98
C ASP A 90 23.19 -18.79 -22.95
N GLU A 91 22.70 -20.01 -23.05
CA GLU A 91 23.25 -21.25 -22.52
C GLU A 91 24.42 -21.67 -23.42
N GLU A 92 25.43 -22.28 -22.78
CA GLU A 92 26.41 -23.20 -23.37
C GLU A 92 27.61 -22.67 -24.21
N ALA A 93 28.76 -22.77 -23.54
CA ALA A 93 29.86 -23.67 -23.90
C ALA A 93 30.49 -23.56 -25.29
N ARG A 94 31.67 -22.92 -25.34
CA ARG A 94 32.86 -23.43 -26.04
C ARG A 94 34.14 -23.10 -25.28
#